data_AF-A0A4Q3AHG5-F1
#
_entry.id   AF-A0A4Q3AHG5-F1
#
_cell.length_a   1.000
_cell.length_b   1.000
_cell.length_c   1.000
_cell.angle_alpha   90.00
_cell.angle_beta   90.00
_cell.angle_gamma   90.00
#
_symmetry.space_group_name_H-M   'P 1'
#
loop_
_entity.id
_entity.type
_entity.pdbx_description
1 polymer ?
#
loop_
_entity_poly.entity_id
_entity_poly.type
_entity_poly.pdbx_seq_one_letter_code
_entity_poly.pdbx_strand_id
1 'polypeptide(L)'
;MSLQAGLSTSVGVLRQASAFTVGDERQIENDPRCGLLILAEIADRALSPTVNDPGTAIAVMGAQLRLLNKWTDSKLETTECRFPSLHAPALDAVDLLEDAFNPIARDGAGIYEVGIRLQKALLALKLLGG
;
A
#
# COMPACT_ATOMS: atom_id res chain seq x y z
N MET A 1 -42.03 -9.92 40.55
CA MET A 1 -41.74 -8.72 39.72
C MET A 1 -40.59 -7.98 40.39
N SER A 2 -39.36 -8.24 39.96
CA SER A 2 -38.18 -7.44 40.31
C SER A 2 -37.13 -7.64 39.22
N LEU A 3 -36.65 -6.51 38.70
CA LEU A 3 -35.80 -6.38 37.52
C LEU A 3 -34.39 -6.96 37.76
N GLN A 4 -33.93 -7.81 36.84
CA GLN A 4 -32.50 -8.00 36.55
C GLN A 4 -32.27 -7.77 35.05
N ALA A 5 -32.08 -6.51 34.68
CA ALA A 5 -31.49 -6.11 33.41
C ALA A 5 -30.47 -5.03 33.76
N GLY A 6 -29.16 -5.29 33.59
CA GLY A 6 -28.18 -4.22 33.80
C GLY A 6 -26.70 -4.56 33.95
N LEU A 7 -26.24 -5.81 33.91
CA LEU A 7 -24.82 -6.11 34.21
C LEU A 7 -24.07 -6.92 33.16
N SER A 8 -24.67 -7.28 32.02
CA SER A 8 -23.97 -8.08 31.00
C SER A 8 -23.26 -7.25 29.92
N THR A 9 -23.52 -5.95 29.81
CA THR A 9 -23.07 -5.15 28.66
C THR A 9 -21.67 -4.56 28.82
N SER A 10 -21.18 -4.35 30.05
CA SER A 10 -19.93 -3.60 30.30
C SER A 10 -18.65 -4.45 30.24
N VAL A 11 -18.72 -5.76 30.52
CA VAL A 11 -17.55 -6.67 30.46
C VAL A 11 -17.26 -7.17 29.04
N GLY A 12 -18.28 -7.23 28.17
CA GLY A 12 -18.13 -7.64 26.76
C GLY A 12 -17.40 -6.61 25.88
N VAL A 13 -17.59 -5.31 26.16
CA VAL A 13 -17.04 -4.21 25.36
C VAL A 13 -15.53 -4.06 25.56
N LEU A 14 -15.03 -4.29 26.79
CA LEU A 14 -13.60 -4.12 27.11
C LEU A 14 -12.70 -5.21 26.50
N ARG A 15 -13.24 -6.41 26.24
CA ARG A 15 -12.47 -7.51 25.62
C ARG A 15 -12.26 -7.33 24.12
N GLN A 16 -13.04 -6.44 23.49
CA GLN A 16 -12.94 -6.12 22.06
C GLN A 16 -11.92 -5.00 21.80
N ALA A 17 -11.66 -4.11 22.76
CA ALA A 17 -10.73 -3.00 22.57
C ALA A 17 -9.30 -3.46 22.26
N SER A 18 -8.84 -4.58 22.81
CA SER A 18 -7.52 -5.15 22.47
C SER A 18 -7.47 -5.85 21.10
N ALA A 19 -8.61 -5.99 20.42
CA ALA A 19 -8.69 -6.58 19.09
C ALA A 19 -8.69 -5.52 17.96
N PHE A 20 -8.74 -4.23 18.30
CA PHE A 20 -8.71 -3.13 17.35
C PHE A 20 -7.50 -2.22 17.64
N THR A 21 -6.68 -1.99 16.62
CA THR A 21 -5.65 -0.96 16.67
C THR A 21 -6.27 0.35 16.19
N VAL A 22 -6.30 1.36 17.07
CA VAL A 22 -6.71 2.73 16.74
C VAL A 22 -5.49 3.62 16.90
N GLY A 23 -5.14 4.33 15.84
CA GLY A 23 -4.04 5.29 15.83
C GLY A 23 -4.32 6.41 14.83
N ASP A 24 -3.56 7.49 14.94
CA ASP A 24 -3.76 8.70 14.12
C ASP A 24 -3.20 8.57 12.69
N GLU A 25 -2.37 7.53 12.44
CA GLU A 25 -1.68 7.32 11.18
C GLU A 25 -2.00 5.95 10.58
N ARG A 26 -1.93 5.87 9.24
CA ARG A 26 -2.00 4.61 8.51
C ARG A 26 -0.75 3.78 8.81
N GLN A 27 -0.94 2.49 9.00
CA GLN A 27 0.10 1.51 9.30
C GLN A 27 0.07 0.44 8.20
N ILE A 28 1.22 -0.15 7.86
CA ILE A 28 1.35 -1.12 6.76
C ILE A 28 0.48 -2.36 7.03
N GLU A 29 0.32 -2.72 8.29
CA GLU A 29 -0.47 -3.88 8.75
C GLU A 29 -1.97 -3.68 8.51
N ASN A 30 -2.43 -2.43 8.45
CA ASN A 30 -3.83 -2.06 8.35
C ASN A 30 -4.19 -1.43 7.01
N ASP A 31 -3.20 -0.98 6.23
CA ASP A 31 -3.37 -0.42 4.90
C ASP A 31 -2.20 -0.85 3.98
N PRO A 32 -2.45 -1.74 3.00
CA PRO A 32 -1.41 -2.19 2.08
C PRO A 32 -0.89 -1.07 1.15
N ARG A 33 -1.63 0.04 0.98
CA ARG A 33 -1.16 1.21 0.21
C ARG A 33 -0.07 1.97 0.95
N CYS A 34 -0.07 1.93 2.28
CA CYS A 34 0.91 2.62 3.12
C CYS A 34 2.35 2.25 2.75
N GLY A 35 2.61 0.97 2.42
CA GLY A 35 3.93 0.53 1.97
C GLY A 35 4.40 1.18 0.66
N LEU A 36 3.48 1.40 -0.30
CA LEU A 36 3.82 2.09 -1.56
C LEU A 36 4.09 3.57 -1.35
N LEU A 37 3.32 4.22 -0.47
CA LEU A 37 3.51 5.62 -0.09
C LEU A 37 4.87 5.84 0.56
N ILE A 38 5.25 4.99 1.52
CA ILE A 38 6.57 5.06 2.17
C ILE A 38 7.69 4.86 1.16
N LEU A 39 7.53 3.91 0.23
CA LEU A 39 8.50 3.72 -0.86
C LEU A 39 8.63 4.98 -1.72
N ALA A 40 7.52 5.58 -2.14
CA ALA A 40 7.52 6.80 -2.91
C ALA A 40 8.21 7.96 -2.16
N GLU A 41 7.97 8.11 -0.87
CA GLU A 41 8.63 9.12 -0.03
C GLU A 41 10.17 8.91 0.03
N ILE A 42 10.62 7.66 0.14
CA ILE A 42 12.06 7.33 0.09
C ILE A 42 12.67 7.74 -1.25
N ALA A 43 11.98 7.46 -2.37
CA ALA A 43 12.42 7.87 -3.69
C ALA A 43 12.46 9.39 -3.84
N ASP A 44 11.41 10.10 -3.43
CA ASP A 44 11.35 11.57 -3.51
C ASP A 44 12.45 12.21 -2.65
N ARG A 45 12.72 11.68 -1.44
CA ARG A 45 13.83 12.14 -0.60
C ARG A 45 15.17 11.93 -1.31
N ALA A 46 15.36 10.81 -2.01
CA ALA A 46 16.57 10.57 -2.81
C ALA A 46 16.69 11.54 -3.99
N LEU A 47 15.57 11.91 -4.62
CA LEU A 47 15.51 12.87 -5.74
C LEU A 47 15.62 14.34 -5.31
N SER A 48 15.51 14.61 -4.01
CA SER A 48 15.59 15.98 -3.50
C SER A 48 16.89 16.69 -3.93
N PRO A 49 16.88 18.03 -4.10
CA PRO A 49 18.06 18.78 -4.53
C PRO A 49 19.30 18.57 -3.66
N THR A 50 19.10 18.25 -2.39
CA THR A 50 20.19 18.03 -1.42
C THR A 50 20.82 16.64 -1.59
N VAL A 51 20.04 15.61 -1.89
CA VAL A 51 20.54 14.23 -2.00
C VAL A 51 20.95 13.91 -3.44
N ASN A 52 20.09 14.22 -4.41
CA ASN A 52 20.31 14.02 -5.84
C ASN A 52 20.88 12.63 -6.18
N ASP A 53 20.22 11.57 -5.69
CA ASP A 53 20.53 10.17 -5.96
C ASP A 53 19.38 9.49 -6.74
N PRO A 54 19.38 9.59 -8.08
CA PRO A 54 18.43 8.88 -8.93
C PRO A 54 18.54 7.35 -8.82
N GLY A 55 19.70 6.83 -8.43
CA GLY A 55 19.95 5.40 -8.31
C GLY A 55 19.05 4.75 -7.25
N THR A 56 18.90 5.41 -6.10
CA THR A 56 17.96 4.97 -5.06
C THR A 56 16.52 5.02 -5.54
N ALA A 57 16.09 6.09 -6.22
CA ALA A 57 14.73 6.18 -6.77
C ALA A 57 14.45 5.06 -7.79
N ILE A 58 15.44 4.71 -8.62
CA ILE A 58 15.38 3.58 -9.56
C ILE A 58 15.26 2.24 -8.84
N ALA A 59 15.99 2.05 -7.75
CA ALA A 59 15.90 0.83 -6.93
C ALA A 59 14.52 0.69 -6.29
N VAL A 60 13.96 1.79 -5.76
CA VAL A 60 12.60 1.87 -5.22
C VAL A 60 11.56 1.50 -6.28
N MET A 61 11.61 2.09 -7.47
CA MET A 61 10.70 1.73 -8.58
C MET A 61 10.77 0.23 -8.90
N GLY A 62 11.96 -0.37 -8.79
CA GLY A 62 12.13 -1.82 -8.92
C GLY A 62 11.42 -2.62 -7.82
N ALA A 63 11.43 -2.13 -6.58
CA ALA A 63 10.70 -2.75 -5.47
C ALA A 63 9.19 -2.63 -5.64
N GLN A 64 8.69 -1.43 -5.99
CA GLN A 64 7.27 -1.18 -6.27
C GLN A 64 6.75 -2.10 -7.40
N LEU A 65 7.50 -2.23 -8.50
CA LEU A 65 7.17 -3.15 -9.60
C LEU A 65 6.99 -4.60 -9.12
N ARG A 66 7.89 -5.11 -8.26
CA ARG A 66 7.78 -6.47 -7.72
C ARG A 66 6.55 -6.65 -6.82
N LEU A 67 6.24 -5.65 -6.00
CA LEU A 67 5.05 -5.67 -5.14
C LEU A 67 3.77 -5.69 -5.97
N LEU A 68 3.68 -4.82 -6.99
CA LEU A 68 2.52 -4.75 -7.87
C LEU A 68 2.35 -6.01 -8.71
N ASN A 69 3.43 -6.59 -9.25
CA ASN A 69 3.36 -7.88 -9.95
C ASN A 69 2.86 -9.00 -9.02
N LYS A 70 3.39 -9.09 -7.80
CA LYS A 70 2.93 -10.10 -6.83
C LYS A 70 1.45 -9.93 -6.49
N TRP A 71 0.96 -8.69 -6.42
CA TRP A 71 -0.46 -8.43 -6.23
C TRP A 71 -1.29 -8.92 -7.42
N THR A 72 -0.84 -8.71 -8.66
CA THR A 72 -1.55 -9.24 -9.83
C THR A 72 -1.58 -10.77 -9.84
N ASP A 73 -0.47 -11.44 -9.52
CA ASP A 73 -0.42 -12.90 -9.40
C ASP A 73 -1.43 -13.40 -8.35
N SER A 74 -1.53 -12.71 -7.20
CA SER A 74 -2.49 -13.08 -6.15
C SER A 74 -3.95 -12.98 -6.56
N LYS A 75 -4.29 -12.16 -7.58
CA LYS A 75 -5.66 -12.10 -8.12
C LYS A 75 -6.03 -13.34 -8.94
N LEU A 76 -5.04 -14.05 -9.47
CA LEU A 76 -5.24 -15.27 -10.27
C LEU A 76 -5.40 -16.52 -9.39
N GLU A 77 -4.96 -16.46 -8.14
CA GLU A 77 -5.06 -17.56 -7.19
C GLU A 77 -6.45 -17.65 -6.55
N THR A 78 -7.21 -18.69 -6.88
CA THR A 78 -8.45 -19.00 -6.16
C THR A 78 -8.12 -19.73 -4.86
N THR A 79 -8.04 -18.99 -3.76
CA THR A 79 -7.86 -19.56 -2.41
C THR A 79 -9.19 -19.61 -1.67
N GLU A 80 -9.42 -20.66 -0.89
CA GLU A 80 -10.60 -20.77 0.00
C GLU A 80 -10.62 -19.60 1.01
N CYS A 81 -11.72 -18.86 1.06
CA CYS A 81 -11.85 -17.69 1.94
C CYS A 81 -11.93 -18.14 3.41
N ARG A 82 -10.85 -17.96 4.16
CA ARG A 82 -10.76 -18.34 5.57
C ARG A 82 -11.71 -17.55 6.49
N PHE A 83 -12.07 -16.33 6.10
CA PHE A 83 -12.87 -15.42 6.93
C PHE A 83 -14.00 -14.76 6.11
N PRO A 84 -15.13 -15.46 5.86
CA PRO A 84 -16.19 -14.97 4.95
C PRO A 84 -16.90 -13.70 5.42
N SER A 85 -16.92 -13.44 6.74
CA SER A 85 -17.57 -12.26 7.33
C SER A 85 -16.66 -11.03 7.43
N LEU A 86 -15.40 -11.14 7.01
CA LEU A 86 -14.46 -10.03 7.01
C LEU A 86 -14.53 -9.31 5.66
N HIS A 87 -14.91 -8.04 5.68
CA HIS A 87 -14.97 -7.20 4.49
C HIS A 87 -14.00 -6.04 4.65
N ALA A 88 -13.24 -5.77 3.60
CA ALA A 88 -12.37 -4.60 3.48
C ALA A 88 -12.58 -3.97 2.10
N PRO A 89 -12.33 -2.66 1.93
CA PRO A 89 -12.31 -2.04 0.63
C PRO A 89 -11.36 -2.78 -0.32
N ALA A 90 -11.81 -3.03 -1.55
CA ALA A 90 -10.93 -3.57 -2.57
C ALA A 90 -9.85 -2.55 -2.92
N LEU A 91 -8.65 -3.03 -3.24
CA LEU A 91 -7.59 -2.17 -3.75
C LEU A 91 -7.87 -1.82 -5.22
N ASP A 92 -7.91 -0.52 -5.48
CA ASP A 92 -8.03 0.02 -6.82
C ASP A 92 -6.64 0.11 -7.48
N ALA A 93 -6.56 -0.30 -8.75
CA ALA A 93 -5.29 -0.34 -9.46
C ALA A 93 -4.76 1.06 -9.80
N VAL A 94 -5.64 2.01 -10.08
CA VAL A 94 -5.26 3.39 -10.36
C VAL A 94 -4.65 4.00 -9.12
N ASP A 95 -5.33 3.88 -7.98
CA ASP A 95 -4.84 4.34 -6.68
C ASP A 95 -3.43 3.80 -6.35
N LEU A 96 -3.19 2.50 -6.55
CA LEU A 96 -1.89 1.89 -6.29
C LEU A 96 -0.78 2.40 -7.23
N LEU A 97 -1.11 2.61 -8.50
CA LEU A 97 -0.16 3.13 -9.49
C LEU A 97 0.15 4.60 -9.22
N GLU A 98 -0.85 5.40 -8.88
CA GLU A 98 -0.70 6.81 -8.55
C GLU A 98 0.14 6.98 -7.28
N ASP A 99 -0.18 6.26 -6.20
CA ASP A 99 0.58 6.29 -4.95
C ASP A 99 2.06 5.88 -5.16
N ALA A 100 2.30 4.88 -6.02
CA ALA A 100 3.64 4.37 -6.26
C ALA A 100 4.49 5.30 -7.14
N PHE A 101 3.93 5.79 -8.25
CA PHE A 101 4.74 6.36 -9.32
C PHE A 101 4.55 7.86 -9.54
N ASN A 102 3.42 8.47 -9.18
CA ASN A 102 3.19 9.89 -9.44
C ASN A 102 4.20 10.81 -8.71
N PRO A 103 4.53 10.58 -7.42
CA PRO A 103 5.49 11.43 -6.72
C PRO A 103 6.87 11.40 -7.41
N ILE A 104 7.34 10.19 -7.73
CA ILE A 104 8.62 9.94 -8.41
C ILE A 104 8.62 10.56 -9.83
N ALA A 105 7.50 10.43 -10.56
CA ALA A 105 7.37 10.99 -11.90
C ALA A 105 7.43 12.53 -11.88
N ARG A 106 6.81 13.15 -10.87
CA ARG A 106 6.81 14.59 -10.68
C ARG A 106 8.21 15.10 -10.32
N ASP A 107 8.83 14.54 -9.28
CA ASP A 107 10.11 15.04 -8.77
C ASP A 107 11.29 14.60 -9.62
N GLY A 108 11.17 13.46 -10.31
CA GLY A 108 12.15 12.95 -11.25
C GLY A 108 11.96 13.40 -12.69
N ALA A 109 11.00 14.29 -13.00
CA ALA A 109 10.61 14.64 -14.37
C ALA A 109 11.79 15.15 -15.23
N GLY A 110 12.73 15.87 -14.62
CA GLY A 110 13.92 16.40 -15.28
C GLY A 110 15.09 15.41 -15.38
N ILE A 111 14.97 14.22 -14.79
CA ILE A 111 16.07 13.26 -14.68
C ILE A 111 15.87 12.12 -15.68
N TYR A 112 16.71 12.10 -16.71
CA TYR A 112 16.57 11.18 -17.84
C TYR A 112 16.45 9.71 -17.45
N GLU A 113 17.35 9.21 -16.58
CA GLU A 113 17.33 7.81 -16.16
C GLU A 113 16.08 7.42 -15.37
N VAL A 114 15.52 8.34 -14.58
CA VAL A 114 14.27 8.14 -13.84
C VAL A 114 13.11 8.00 -14.83
N GLY A 115 13.01 8.90 -15.80
CA GLY A 115 11.98 8.85 -16.85
C GLY A 115 12.02 7.55 -17.66
N ILE A 116 13.22 7.11 -18.09
CA ILE A 116 13.40 5.82 -18.78
C ILE A 116 12.98 4.66 -17.89
N ARG A 117 13.35 4.67 -16.61
CA ARG A 117 13.04 3.58 -15.69
C ARG A 117 11.54 3.48 -15.40
N LEU A 118 10.87 4.63 -15.25
CA LEU A 118 9.43 4.72 -15.05
C LEU A 118 8.68 4.12 -16.24
N GLN A 119 9.00 4.55 -17.47
CA GLN A 119 8.37 4.00 -18.68
C GLN A 119 8.56 2.48 -18.79
N LYS A 120 9.77 1.98 -18.49
CA LYS A 120 10.04 0.53 -18.46
C LYS A 120 9.24 -0.20 -17.39
N ALA A 121 9.07 0.39 -16.20
CA ALA A 121 8.28 -0.19 -15.12
C ALA A 121 6.80 -0.29 -15.50
N LEU A 122 6.22 0.78 -16.05
CA LEU A 122 4.83 0.79 -16.51
C LEU A 122 4.60 -0.18 -17.68
N LEU A 123 5.55 -0.25 -18.63
CA LEU A 123 5.48 -1.24 -19.70
C LEU A 123 5.56 -2.68 -19.15
N ALA A 124 6.43 -2.94 -18.18
CA ALA A 124 6.52 -4.25 -17.55
C ALA A 124 5.20 -4.62 -16.84
N LEU A 125 4.56 -3.68 -16.13
CA LEU A 125 3.26 -3.91 -15.52
C LEU A 125 2.18 -4.20 -16.56
N LYS A 126 2.19 -3.50 -17.69
CA LYS A 126 1.25 -3.79 -18.79
C LYS A 126 1.44 -5.17 -19.41
N LEU A 127 2.68 -5.67 -19.47
CA LEU A 127 3.02 -6.94 -20.11
C LEU A 127 2.88 -8.14 -19.16
N LEU A 128 3.14 -7.94 -17.87
CA LEU A 128 3.15 -8.99 -16.84
C LEU A 128 1.88 -8.97 -15.99
N GLY A 129 1.30 -7.79 -15.76
CA GLY A 129 0.03 -7.63 -15.09
C GLY A 129 -1.11 -7.79 -16.10
N GLY A 130 -1.78 -8.94 -16.06
CA GLY A 130 -2.95 -9.24 -16.88
C GLY A 130 -4.14 -8.31 -16.65
#